data_AF-A0A932HMN3-F1
#
_entry.id   AF-A0A932HMN3-F1
#
_cell.length_a   1.000
_cell.length_b   1.000
_cell.length_c   1.000
_cell.angle_alpha   90.00
_cell.angle_beta   90.00
_cell.angle_gamma   90.00
#
_symmetry.space_group_name_H-M   'P 1'
#
loop_
_entity.id
_entity.type
_entity.pdbx_description
1 polymer ?
#
loop_
_entity_poly.entity_id
_entity_poly.type
_entity_poly.pdbx_seq_one_letter_code
_entity_poly.pdbx_strand_id
1 'polypeptide(L)'
;YTRFLALALAFRPEPKHALVLGLGGGSFPKRLYRDYPQVMVEAVDIDPEVLAIAKRYFQVPEDSRMRLHVRDGRRFVRETEARYDLIFLDAYNSDTIPFHLTTREFYRELTARLSPGGIVVSNIIGTLRGPQSAFFRAMYRTLAETFPAVHVIPTYDVSGGFPLSEINIILIATQGRSRLTRAELMARVGRVGGRLVPASDLVEYASHLLEVPITISDVPILTDDFAPVESLRAS
;
A
#
# COMPACT_ATOMS: atom_id res chain seq x y z
N TYR A 1 9.30 -4.09 -6.22
CA TYR A 1 7.92 -3.67 -5.86
C TYR A 1 7.76 -2.16 -5.75
N THR A 2 8.69 -1.38 -5.17
CA THR A 2 8.52 0.07 -4.92
C THR A 2 8.09 0.88 -6.14
N ARG A 3 8.50 0.48 -7.35
CA ARG A 3 8.06 1.07 -8.62
C ARG A 3 6.55 0.91 -8.89
N PHE A 4 5.93 -0.20 -8.46
CA PHE A 4 4.49 -0.43 -8.57
C PHE A 4 3.69 0.52 -7.67
N LEU A 5 4.27 1.02 -6.56
CA LEU A 5 3.59 2.01 -5.71
C LEU A 5 3.28 3.31 -6.46
N ALA A 6 4.00 3.60 -7.56
CA ALA A 6 3.69 4.74 -8.42
C ALA A 6 2.32 4.63 -9.12
N LEU A 7 1.72 3.44 -9.22
CA LEU A 7 0.34 3.27 -9.70
C LEU A 7 -0.68 4.02 -8.83
N ALA A 8 -0.36 4.32 -7.57
CA ALA A 8 -1.17 5.18 -6.72
C ALA A 8 -1.52 6.51 -7.39
N LEU A 9 -0.61 7.04 -8.22
CA LEU A 9 -0.83 8.30 -8.93
C LEU A 9 -1.86 8.20 -10.06
N ALA A 10 -2.15 7.01 -10.59
CA ALA A 10 -3.27 6.83 -11.52
C ALA A 10 -4.64 7.06 -10.85
N PHE A 11 -4.68 6.91 -9.52
CA PHE A 11 -5.85 7.18 -8.70
C PHE A 11 -5.81 8.59 -8.11
N ARG A 12 -4.63 9.07 -7.72
CA ARG A 12 -4.39 10.44 -7.20
C ARG A 12 -3.18 11.09 -7.88
N PRO A 13 -3.36 11.75 -9.05
CA PRO A 13 -2.24 12.22 -9.87
C PRO A 13 -1.38 13.33 -9.26
N GLU A 14 -1.97 14.18 -8.42
CA GLU A 14 -1.30 15.34 -7.81
C GLU A 14 -1.57 15.34 -6.29
N PRO A 15 -0.99 14.39 -5.54
CA PRO A 15 -1.19 14.29 -4.10
C PRO A 15 -0.50 15.46 -3.41
N LYS A 16 -1.18 16.05 -2.42
CA LYS A 16 -0.61 17.12 -1.59
C LYS A 16 -0.05 16.56 -0.29
N HIS A 17 -0.75 15.64 0.36
CA HIS A 17 -0.29 15.02 1.60
C HIS A 17 -0.19 13.51 1.46
N ALA A 18 0.96 12.95 1.82
CA ALA A 18 1.21 11.52 1.83
C ALA A 18 1.69 11.05 3.21
N LEU A 19 1.10 9.97 3.71
CA LEU A 19 1.55 9.24 4.89
C LEU A 19 2.19 7.93 4.44
N VAL A 20 3.37 7.61 4.96
CA VAL A 20 4.04 6.33 4.75
C VAL A 20 4.25 5.65 6.09
N LEU A 21 3.55 4.52 6.31
CA LEU A 21 3.69 3.69 7.50
C LEU A 21 4.63 2.53 7.19
N GLY A 22 5.80 2.53 7.82
CA GLY A 22 6.96 1.71 7.46
C GLY A 22 7.87 2.45 6.48
N LEU A 23 9.07 2.85 6.92
CA LEU A 23 10.00 3.63 6.09
C LEU A 23 10.95 2.71 5.30
N GLY A 24 11.50 1.69 5.96
CA GLY A 24 12.61 0.89 5.43
C GLY A 24 13.75 1.78 4.93
N GLY A 25 14.19 1.58 3.68
CA GLY A 25 15.21 2.44 3.04
C GLY A 25 14.70 3.80 2.54
N GLY A 26 13.40 4.09 2.66
CA GLY A 26 12.80 5.37 2.27
C GLY A 26 12.78 5.69 0.77
N SER A 27 13.00 4.70 -0.09
CA SER A 27 13.10 4.87 -1.55
C SER A 27 11.86 5.54 -2.16
N PHE A 28 10.67 5.08 -1.79
CA PHE A 28 9.42 5.62 -2.30
C PHE A 28 9.12 7.05 -1.77
N PRO A 29 9.07 7.30 -0.44
CA PRO A 29 8.81 8.66 0.07
C PRO A 29 9.84 9.67 -0.43
N LYS A 30 11.14 9.31 -0.49
CA LYS A 30 12.19 10.17 -1.05
C LYS A 30 11.93 10.53 -2.52
N ARG A 31 11.53 9.55 -3.34
CA ARG A 31 11.22 9.76 -4.75
C ARG A 31 9.98 10.65 -4.92
N LEU A 32 8.92 10.38 -4.16
CA LEU A 32 7.70 11.17 -4.17
C LEU A 32 7.98 12.63 -3.80
N TYR A 33 8.71 12.87 -2.71
CA TYR A 33 9.13 14.20 -2.25
C TYR A 33 9.91 15.00 -3.32
N ARG A 34 10.78 14.31 -4.06
CA ARG A 34 11.65 14.94 -5.07
C ARG A 34 10.88 15.29 -6.35
N ASP A 35 10.03 14.38 -6.81
CA ASP A 35 9.36 14.52 -8.11
C ASP A 35 8.03 15.30 -8.02
N TYR A 36 7.49 15.46 -6.81
CA TYR A 36 6.31 16.26 -6.51
C TYR A 36 6.66 17.37 -5.54
N PRO A 37 7.11 18.55 -6.02
CA PRO A 37 7.68 19.59 -5.16
C PRO A 37 6.68 20.18 -4.14
N GLN A 38 5.37 20.01 -4.36
CA GLN A 38 4.33 20.47 -3.44
C GLN A 38 3.83 19.39 -2.46
N VAL A 39 4.30 18.15 -2.59
CA VAL A 39 3.87 17.09 -1.67
C VAL A 39 4.54 17.28 -0.31
N MET A 40 3.74 17.13 0.74
CA MET A 40 4.19 16.93 2.12
C MET A 40 4.11 15.44 2.43
N VAL A 41 5.19 14.89 2.94
CA VAL A 41 5.34 13.48 3.27
C VAL A 41 5.62 13.35 4.76
N GLU A 42 4.81 12.56 5.43
CA GLU A 42 5.08 12.09 6.78
C GLU A 42 5.42 10.61 6.69
N ALA A 43 6.61 10.22 7.13
CA ALA A 43 7.01 8.83 7.21
C ALA A 43 7.15 8.39 8.67
N VAL A 44 6.56 7.26 9.00
CA VAL A 44 6.46 6.76 10.36
C VAL A 44 7.06 5.36 10.40
N ASP A 45 8.00 5.15 11.30
CA ASP A 45 8.54 3.83 11.60
C ASP A 45 8.66 3.66 13.11
N ILE A 46 8.51 2.43 13.60
CA ILE A 46 8.63 2.15 15.03
C ILE A 46 10.08 2.15 15.47
N ASP A 47 11.00 1.81 14.55
CA ASP A 47 12.41 1.65 14.84
C ASP A 47 13.21 2.94 14.54
N PRO A 48 13.78 3.60 15.56
CA PRO A 48 14.63 4.77 15.35
C PRO A 48 15.88 4.49 14.52
N GLU A 49 16.39 3.25 14.52
CA GLU A 49 17.57 2.87 13.74
C GLU A 49 17.27 2.88 12.24
N VAL A 50 16.07 2.44 11.83
CA VAL A 50 15.61 2.52 10.43
C VAL A 50 15.65 3.97 9.94
N LEU A 51 15.16 4.92 10.73
CA LEU A 51 15.21 6.35 10.37
C LEU A 51 16.65 6.88 10.31
N ALA A 52 17.50 6.48 11.26
CA ALA A 52 18.90 6.88 11.26
C ALA A 52 19.64 6.37 10.01
N ILE A 53 19.42 5.11 9.63
CA ILE A 53 20.00 4.50 8.42
C ILE A 53 19.45 5.18 7.16
N ALA A 54 18.14 5.43 7.11
CA ALA A 54 17.48 6.11 5.99
C ALA A 54 18.07 7.50 5.72
N LYS A 55 18.31 8.28 6.77
CA LYS A 55 18.97 9.60 6.67
C LYS A 55 20.44 9.44 6.25
N ARG A 56 21.20 8.61 6.96
CA ARG A 56 22.66 8.53 6.82
C ARG A 56 23.11 7.90 5.50
N TYR A 57 22.48 6.80 5.09
CA TYR A 57 22.94 6.00 3.96
C TYR A 57 22.07 6.16 2.72
N PHE A 58 20.77 6.39 2.89
CA PHE A 58 19.84 6.56 1.78
C PHE A 58 19.47 8.02 1.51
N GLN A 59 20.02 8.97 2.27
CA GLN A 59 19.84 10.42 2.06
C GLN A 59 18.35 10.80 1.98
N VAL A 60 17.51 10.18 2.83
CA VAL A 60 16.13 10.62 2.98
C VAL A 60 16.15 12.03 3.61
N PRO A 61 15.53 13.04 2.96
CA PRO A 61 15.54 14.40 3.49
C PRO A 61 14.70 14.49 4.77
N GLU A 62 14.94 15.50 5.59
CA GLU A 62 14.07 15.84 6.69
C GLU A 62 13.98 17.37 6.79
N ASP A 63 12.80 17.91 6.50
CA ASP A 63 12.51 19.34 6.46
C ASP A 63 11.01 19.59 6.65
N SER A 64 10.53 20.78 6.31
CA SER A 64 9.10 21.14 6.43
C SER A 64 8.16 20.32 5.53
N ARG A 65 8.67 19.69 4.47
CA ARG A 65 7.90 18.84 3.53
C ARG A 65 8.16 17.35 3.72
N MET A 66 9.27 16.92 4.32
CA MET A 66 9.52 15.52 4.69
C MET A 66 9.74 15.42 6.20
N ARG A 67 8.76 14.86 6.92
CA ARG A 67 8.83 14.68 8.37
C ARG A 67 8.95 13.20 8.70
N LEU A 68 9.93 12.83 9.51
CA LEU A 68 10.13 11.46 9.95
C LEU A 68 9.72 11.32 11.42
N HIS A 69 8.98 10.25 11.75
CA HIS A 69 8.43 10.01 13.07
C HIS A 69 8.83 8.63 13.58
N VAL A 70 9.50 8.59 14.73
CA VAL A 70 9.71 7.34 15.48
C VAL A 70 8.45 7.06 16.31
N ARG A 71 7.54 6.24 15.78
CA ARG A 71 6.25 5.93 16.43
C ARG A 71 5.68 4.63 15.86
N ASP A 72 4.87 3.95 16.66
CA ASP A 72 3.94 2.96 16.10
C ASP A 72 2.98 3.63 15.09
N GLY A 73 2.80 2.99 13.93
CA GLY A 73 2.02 3.55 12.82
C GLY A 73 0.55 3.74 13.16
N ARG A 74 -0.08 2.79 13.87
CA ARG A 74 -1.48 2.91 14.27
C ARG A 74 -1.68 3.98 15.32
N ARG A 75 -0.77 4.06 16.30
CA ARG A 75 -0.76 5.14 17.28
C ARG A 75 -0.64 6.50 16.61
N PHE A 76 0.25 6.67 15.64
CA PHE A 76 0.37 7.91 14.87
C PHE A 76 -0.95 8.27 14.17
N VAL A 77 -1.60 7.33 13.50
CA VAL A 77 -2.90 7.53 12.81
C VAL A 77 -3.99 8.00 13.78
N ARG A 78 -4.01 7.47 15.01
CA ARG A 78 -4.98 7.87 16.04
C ARG A 78 -4.72 9.30 16.54
N GLU A 79 -3.45 9.68 16.69
CA GLU A 79 -3.03 10.95 17.26
C GLU A 79 -3.04 12.12 16.24
N THR A 80 -2.70 11.87 14.98
CA THR A 80 -2.63 12.93 13.95
C THR A 80 -4.01 13.51 13.64
N GLU A 81 -4.13 14.83 13.45
CA GLU A 81 -5.36 15.45 12.94
C GLU A 81 -5.34 15.64 11.41
N ALA A 82 -4.19 15.40 10.77
CA ALA A 82 -4.01 15.60 9.35
C ALA A 82 -4.85 14.62 8.52
N ARG A 83 -5.13 15.04 7.29
CA ARG A 83 -5.77 14.22 6.26
C ARG A 83 -4.82 14.02 5.08
N TYR A 84 -4.86 12.83 4.50
CA TYR A 84 -3.91 12.39 3.48
C TYR A 84 -4.61 12.04 2.17
N ASP A 85 -3.99 12.42 1.06
CA ASP A 85 -4.39 11.97 -0.28
C ASP A 85 -3.92 10.54 -0.55
N LEU A 86 -2.76 10.18 0.01
CA LEU A 86 -2.14 8.87 -0.10
C LEU A 86 -1.74 8.38 1.29
N ILE A 87 -2.14 7.16 1.65
CA ILE A 87 -1.57 6.45 2.80
C ILE A 87 -0.94 5.16 2.28
N PHE A 88 0.36 4.98 2.50
CA PHE A 88 1.09 3.77 2.16
C PHE A 88 1.29 2.91 3.40
N LEU A 89 0.90 1.64 3.32
CA LEU A 89 1.21 0.60 4.29
C LEU A 89 2.35 -0.25 3.71
N ASP A 90 3.57 0.06 4.13
CA ASP A 90 4.81 -0.60 3.71
C ASP A 90 5.61 -1.08 4.94
N ALA A 91 4.88 -1.47 6.01
CA ALA A 91 5.43 -1.98 7.26
C ALA A 91 5.51 -3.53 7.29
N TYR A 92 5.22 -4.19 6.16
CA TYR A 92 5.18 -5.64 6.05
C TYR A 92 6.54 -6.17 5.59
N ASN A 93 7.38 -6.60 6.52
CA ASN A 93 8.62 -7.31 6.20
C ASN A 93 8.39 -8.84 6.19
N SER A 94 9.38 -9.59 5.72
CA SER A 94 9.32 -11.06 5.64
C SER A 94 9.13 -11.72 7.01
N ASP A 95 9.56 -11.06 8.07
CA ASP A 95 9.82 -11.68 9.36
C ASP A 95 8.62 -11.55 10.31
N THR A 96 7.99 -10.37 10.39
CA THR A 96 6.82 -10.14 11.24
C THR A 96 5.94 -9.01 10.72
N ILE A 97 4.65 -9.30 10.56
CA ILE A 97 3.63 -8.29 10.26
C ILE A 97 2.93 -7.91 11.56
N PRO A 98 2.97 -6.64 11.99
CA PRO A 98 2.24 -6.23 13.18
C PRO A 98 0.75 -6.41 12.95
N PHE A 99 0.12 -7.37 13.64
CA PHE A 99 -1.26 -7.77 13.38
C PHE A 99 -2.23 -6.60 13.49
N HIS A 100 -1.96 -5.64 14.40
CA HIS A 100 -2.80 -4.48 14.63
C HIS A 100 -2.82 -3.48 13.46
N LEU A 101 -1.94 -3.65 12.46
CA LEU A 101 -1.95 -2.91 11.18
C LEU A 101 -2.71 -3.64 10.05
N THR A 102 -3.27 -4.81 10.33
CA THR A 102 -3.98 -5.65 9.35
C THR A 102 -5.49 -5.67 9.55
N THR A 103 -5.98 -5.06 10.63
CA THR A 103 -7.36 -5.26 11.10
C THR A 103 -8.34 -4.30 10.44
N ARG A 104 -9.60 -4.70 10.42
CA ARG A 104 -10.72 -3.85 9.96
C ARG A 104 -10.79 -2.55 10.76
N GLU A 105 -10.57 -2.61 12.07
CA GLU A 105 -10.61 -1.44 12.95
C GLU A 105 -9.50 -0.45 12.60
N PHE A 106 -8.28 -0.93 12.33
CA PHE A 106 -7.21 -0.07 11.82
C PHE A 106 -7.54 0.51 10.45
N TYR A 107 -8.06 -0.28 9.52
CA TYR A 107 -8.46 0.24 8.21
C TYR A 107 -9.55 1.31 8.33
N ARG A 108 -10.49 1.21 9.26
CA ARG A 108 -11.48 2.27 9.54
C ARG A 108 -10.82 3.55 10.07
N GLU A 109 -9.81 3.42 10.92
CA GLU A 109 -8.99 4.55 11.39
C GLU A 109 -8.27 5.24 10.21
N LEU A 110 -7.73 4.47 9.26
CA LEU A 110 -7.15 5.03 8.03
C LEU A 110 -8.20 5.79 7.22
N THR A 111 -9.41 5.23 7.06
CA THR A 111 -10.49 5.88 6.32
C THR A 111 -10.83 7.26 6.90
N ALA A 112 -10.84 7.38 8.23
CA ALA A 112 -11.09 8.64 8.92
C ALA A 112 -10.00 9.71 8.69
N ARG A 113 -8.79 9.30 8.28
CA ARG A 113 -7.65 10.18 7.95
C ARG A 113 -7.47 10.41 6.46
N LEU A 114 -8.35 9.90 5.59
CA LEU A 114 -8.31 10.22 4.18
C LEU A 114 -8.91 11.62 3.90
N SER A 115 -8.27 12.34 2.98
CA SER A 115 -8.87 13.48 2.29
C SER A 115 -9.96 12.99 1.32
N PRO A 116 -10.87 13.87 0.85
CA PRO A 116 -11.83 13.50 -0.20
C PRO A 116 -11.12 12.91 -1.44
N GLY A 117 -11.49 11.67 -1.79
CA GLY A 117 -10.86 10.91 -2.88
C GLY A 117 -9.52 10.27 -2.53
N GLY A 118 -9.03 10.41 -1.30
CA GLY A 118 -7.81 9.75 -0.84
C GLY A 118 -7.88 8.22 -0.93
N ILE A 119 -6.71 7.59 -0.97
CA ILE A 119 -6.57 6.15 -1.13
C ILE A 119 -5.58 5.56 -0.12
N VAL A 120 -5.75 4.27 0.16
CA VAL A 120 -4.78 3.45 0.89
C VAL A 120 -4.09 2.51 -0.09
N VAL A 121 -2.78 2.42 -0.01
CA VAL A 121 -1.95 1.53 -0.82
C VAL A 121 -1.20 0.61 0.13
N SER A 122 -1.48 -0.70 0.06
CA SER A 122 -0.84 -1.70 0.91
C SER A 122 0.06 -2.58 0.06
N ASN A 123 1.33 -2.71 0.46
CA ASN A 123 2.27 -3.65 -0.15
C ASN A 123 2.36 -4.90 0.73
N ILE A 124 1.71 -6.00 0.34
CA ILE A 124 1.82 -7.25 1.10
C ILE A 124 2.75 -8.23 0.37
N ILE A 125 3.41 -9.10 1.13
CA ILE A 125 4.13 -10.25 0.59
C ILE A 125 3.27 -11.49 0.83
N GLY A 126 3.02 -12.28 -0.22
CA GLY A 126 2.27 -13.52 -0.10
C GLY A 126 1.99 -14.21 -1.44
N THR A 127 1.27 -15.33 -1.38
CA THR A 127 0.92 -16.15 -2.55
C THR A 127 -0.48 -15.80 -3.07
N LEU A 128 -0.66 -15.70 -4.40
CA LEU A 128 -1.93 -15.28 -5.00
C LEU A 128 -3.01 -16.36 -5.04
N ARG A 129 -2.61 -17.63 -5.16
CA ARG A 129 -3.52 -18.79 -5.37
C ARG A 129 -3.02 -20.00 -4.58
N GLY A 130 -3.89 -21.00 -4.46
CA GLY A 130 -3.60 -22.24 -3.74
C GLY A 130 -3.73 -22.10 -2.21
N PRO A 131 -3.42 -23.15 -1.45
CA PRO A 131 -3.57 -23.18 0.00
C PRO A 131 -2.84 -22.02 0.71
N GLN A 132 -1.63 -21.72 0.25
CA GLN A 132 -0.76 -20.64 0.75
C GLN A 132 -1.25 -19.21 0.51
N SER A 133 -2.40 -19.05 -0.13
CA SER A 133 -2.98 -17.72 -0.37
C SER A 133 -3.86 -17.21 0.79
N ALA A 134 -4.01 -17.98 1.87
CA ALA A 134 -4.92 -17.64 2.97
C ALA A 134 -4.65 -16.24 3.56
N PHE A 135 -3.39 -15.90 3.82
CA PHE A 135 -3.01 -14.56 4.31
C PHE A 135 -3.41 -13.43 3.35
N PHE A 136 -3.05 -13.51 2.06
CA PHE A 136 -3.44 -12.52 1.06
C PHE A 136 -4.96 -12.36 0.97
N ARG A 137 -5.70 -13.47 0.95
CA ARG A 137 -7.17 -13.46 0.83
C ARG A 137 -7.82 -12.86 2.07
N ALA A 138 -7.29 -13.10 3.28
CA ALA A 138 -7.75 -12.47 4.52
C ALA A 138 -7.49 -10.96 4.53
N MET A 139 -6.30 -10.53 4.09
CA MET A 139 -5.96 -9.10 3.93
C MET A 139 -6.91 -8.41 2.93
N TYR A 140 -7.11 -9.03 1.76
CA TYR A 140 -8.04 -8.54 0.74
C TYR A 140 -9.47 -8.45 1.28
N ARG A 141 -9.97 -9.51 1.93
CA ARG A 141 -11.31 -9.57 2.53
C ARG A 141 -11.51 -8.43 3.54
N THR A 142 -10.52 -8.21 4.41
CA THR A 142 -10.58 -7.20 5.47
C THR A 142 -10.57 -5.77 4.92
N LEU A 143 -9.77 -5.50 3.87
CA LEU A 143 -9.82 -4.24 3.15
C LEU A 143 -11.16 -4.05 2.42
N ALA A 144 -11.65 -5.08 1.74
CA ALA A 144 -12.91 -5.01 0.98
C ALA A 144 -14.15 -4.81 1.86
N GLU A 145 -14.09 -5.20 3.14
CA GLU A 145 -15.12 -4.90 4.15
C GLU A 145 -15.15 -3.41 4.53
N THR A 146 -14.03 -2.70 4.39
CA THR A 146 -13.87 -1.31 4.84
C THR A 146 -13.92 -0.30 3.70
N PHE A 147 -13.50 -0.72 2.50
CA PHE A 147 -13.38 0.12 1.32
C PHE A 147 -14.33 -0.35 0.21
N PRO A 148 -15.09 0.57 -0.43
CA PRO A 148 -15.99 0.22 -1.53
C PRO A 148 -15.31 -0.45 -2.72
N ALA A 149 -14.04 -0.15 -2.98
CA ALA A 149 -13.28 -0.76 -4.07
C ALA A 149 -11.82 -1.03 -3.68
N VAL A 150 -11.39 -2.27 -3.91
CA VAL A 150 -10.00 -2.73 -3.72
C VAL A 150 -9.49 -3.31 -5.03
N HIS A 151 -8.34 -2.82 -5.48
CA HIS A 151 -7.64 -3.26 -6.69
C HIS A 151 -6.44 -4.09 -6.28
N VAL A 152 -6.23 -5.23 -6.95
CA VAL A 152 -5.11 -6.13 -6.65
C VAL A 152 -4.17 -6.13 -7.84
N ILE A 153 -2.92 -5.74 -7.61
CA ILE A 153 -1.87 -5.64 -8.62
C ILE A 153 -0.65 -6.44 -8.16
N PRO A 154 -0.53 -7.71 -8.59
CA PRO A 154 0.69 -8.49 -8.43
C PRO A 154 1.90 -7.83 -9.06
N THR A 155 3.08 -7.92 -8.44
CA THR A 155 4.34 -7.49 -9.07
C THR A 155 4.93 -8.54 -10.02
N TYR A 156 4.08 -9.43 -10.54
CA TYR A 156 4.40 -10.51 -11.46
C TYR A 156 3.30 -10.58 -12.52
N ASP A 157 3.65 -10.78 -13.78
CA ASP A 157 2.66 -10.96 -14.84
C ASP A 157 2.02 -12.36 -14.73
N VAL A 158 0.73 -12.38 -14.41
CA VAL A 158 -0.05 -13.62 -14.25
C VAL A 158 -0.71 -14.11 -15.54
N SER A 159 -0.45 -13.46 -16.68
CA SER A 159 -1.00 -13.85 -17.99
C SER A 159 -0.60 -15.28 -18.40
N GLY A 160 0.61 -15.71 -18.01
CA GLY A 160 1.14 -17.06 -18.23
C GLY A 160 0.82 -18.07 -17.11
N GLY A 161 0.08 -17.68 -16.08
CA GLY A 161 -0.22 -18.50 -14.90
C GLY A 161 0.15 -17.83 -13.58
N PHE A 162 -0.28 -18.44 -12.47
CA PHE A 162 -0.03 -17.90 -11.14
C PHE A 162 1.29 -18.45 -10.57
N PRO A 163 2.17 -17.59 -10.02
CA PRO A 163 3.36 -18.05 -9.33
C PRO A 163 2.98 -18.84 -8.08
N LEU A 164 3.73 -19.91 -7.80
CA LEU A 164 3.58 -20.71 -6.59
C LEU A 164 4.37 -20.14 -5.40
N SER A 165 5.24 -19.16 -5.63
CA SER A 165 6.04 -18.49 -4.61
C SER A 165 5.38 -17.22 -4.10
N GLU A 166 5.82 -16.76 -2.93
CA GLU A 166 5.46 -15.43 -2.44
C GLU A 166 5.96 -14.34 -3.41
N ILE A 167 5.14 -13.32 -3.61
CA ILE A 167 5.46 -12.12 -4.38
C ILE A 167 4.95 -10.90 -3.61
N ASN A 168 5.41 -9.71 -4.01
CA ASN A 168 4.73 -8.50 -3.61
C ASN A 168 3.39 -8.37 -4.34
N ILE A 169 2.34 -8.01 -3.61
CA ILE A 169 1.00 -7.78 -4.11
C ILE A 169 0.59 -6.39 -3.63
N ILE A 170 0.37 -5.47 -4.57
CA ILE A 170 -0.09 -4.13 -4.25
C ILE A 170 -1.61 -4.13 -4.19
N LEU A 171 -2.16 -3.72 -3.06
CA LEU A 171 -3.59 -3.52 -2.87
C LEU A 171 -3.87 -2.01 -2.84
N ILE A 172 -4.69 -1.52 -3.77
CA ILE A 172 -5.12 -0.12 -3.81
C ILE A 172 -6.59 -0.04 -3.43
N ALA A 173 -6.85 0.45 -2.22
CA ALA A 173 -8.16 0.62 -1.63
C ALA A 173 -8.64 2.07 -1.76
N THR A 174 -9.86 2.26 -2.27
CA THR A 174 -10.40 3.58 -2.64
C THR A 174 -11.79 3.80 -2.09
N GLN A 175 -12.17 5.06 -1.90
CA GLN A 175 -13.54 5.48 -1.54
C GLN A 175 -14.50 5.52 -2.75
N GLY A 176 -14.01 5.24 -3.97
CA GLY A 176 -14.81 5.23 -5.18
C GLY A 176 -15.75 4.02 -5.23
N ARG A 177 -16.98 4.22 -5.73
CA ARG A 177 -18.04 3.20 -5.69
C ARG A 177 -17.82 1.98 -6.60
N SER A 178 -16.85 2.01 -7.50
CA SER A 178 -16.56 0.91 -8.42
C SER A 178 -15.06 0.67 -8.56
N ARG A 179 -14.70 -0.60 -8.77
CA ARG A 179 -13.36 -1.00 -9.20
C ARG A 179 -13.15 -0.55 -10.63
N LEU A 180 -11.95 -0.05 -10.92
CA LEU A 180 -11.47 0.16 -12.27
C LEU A 180 -11.20 -1.19 -12.92
N THR A 181 -11.51 -1.26 -14.20
CA THR A 181 -11.01 -2.29 -15.11
C THR A 181 -9.54 -2.03 -15.47
N ARG A 182 -8.87 -3.05 -16.01
CA ARG A 182 -7.50 -2.96 -16.50
C ARG A 182 -7.38 -1.88 -17.56
N ALA A 183 -8.32 -1.85 -18.50
CA ALA A 183 -8.36 -0.86 -19.57
C ALA A 183 -8.48 0.57 -19.01
N GLU A 184 -9.34 0.80 -18.01
CA GLU A 184 -9.48 2.11 -17.37
C GLU A 184 -8.22 2.52 -16.61
N LEU A 185 -7.60 1.59 -15.86
CA LEU A 185 -6.35 1.88 -15.14
C LEU A 185 -5.22 2.21 -16.12
N MET A 186 -5.07 1.44 -17.20
CA MET A 186 -4.10 1.71 -18.27
C MET A 186 -4.34 3.08 -18.93
N ALA A 187 -5.60 3.45 -19.17
CA ALA A 187 -5.94 4.77 -19.70
C ALA A 187 -5.60 5.92 -18.73
N ARG A 188 -5.72 5.69 -17.42
CA ARG A 188 -5.36 6.68 -16.39
C ARG A 188 -3.85 6.86 -16.27
N VAL A 189 -3.06 5.78 -16.23
CA VAL A 189 -1.60 5.90 -16.10
C VAL A 189 -0.98 6.68 -17.26
N GLY A 190 -1.54 6.55 -18.48
CA GLY A 190 -1.11 7.34 -19.64
C GLY A 190 -1.21 8.86 -19.45
N ARG A 191 -2.01 9.33 -18.49
CA ARG A 191 -2.24 10.76 -18.19
C ARG A 191 -1.38 11.30 -17.04
N VAL A 192 -0.82 10.43 -16.20
CA VAL A 192 -0.07 10.85 -15.00
C VAL A 192 1.32 11.38 -15.37
N GLY A 193 1.88 10.93 -16.51
CA GLY A 193 3.21 11.31 -16.97
C GLY A 193 4.30 10.72 -16.07
N GLY A 194 5.31 10.07 -16.66
CA GLY A 194 6.26 9.21 -15.95
C GLY A 194 7.24 9.88 -14.96
N ARG A 195 6.74 10.67 -14.02
CA ARG A 195 7.51 11.46 -13.04
C ARG A 195 8.29 10.54 -12.09
N LEU A 196 7.61 9.60 -11.41
CA LEU A 196 8.30 8.62 -10.54
C LEU A 196 8.95 7.48 -11.30
N VAL A 197 8.31 7.01 -12.37
CA VAL A 197 8.74 5.86 -13.19
C VAL A 197 8.35 6.12 -14.65
N PRO A 198 9.07 5.56 -15.64
CA PRO A 198 8.71 5.74 -17.05
C PRO A 198 7.25 5.38 -17.34
N ALA A 199 6.63 6.11 -18.27
CA ALA A 199 5.22 5.91 -18.60
C ALA A 199 4.94 4.51 -19.18
N SER A 200 5.87 3.96 -19.96
CA SER A 200 5.82 2.58 -20.46
C SER A 200 5.66 1.57 -19.34
N ASP A 201 6.42 1.76 -18.27
CA ASP A 201 6.46 0.84 -17.15
C ASP A 201 5.19 0.95 -16.32
N LEU A 202 4.61 2.14 -16.16
CA LEU A 202 3.30 2.28 -15.52
C LEU A 202 2.20 1.55 -16.30
N VAL A 203 2.26 1.58 -17.63
CA VAL A 203 1.32 0.83 -18.48
C VAL A 203 1.51 -0.67 -18.29
N GLU A 204 2.75 -1.15 -18.25
CA GLU A 204 3.07 -2.54 -17.92
C GLU A 204 2.53 -2.93 -16.54
N TYR A 205 2.82 -2.16 -15.50
CA TYR A 205 2.36 -2.45 -14.14
C TYR A 205 0.83 -2.42 -14.02
N ALA A 206 0.16 -1.49 -14.72
CA ALA A 206 -1.30 -1.44 -14.78
C ALA A 206 -1.91 -2.68 -15.46
N SER A 207 -1.19 -3.28 -16.42
CA SER A 207 -1.64 -4.49 -17.10
C SER A 207 -1.72 -5.71 -16.16
N HIS A 208 -0.99 -5.68 -15.03
CA HIS A 208 -1.03 -6.73 -14.02
C HIS A 208 -2.31 -6.71 -13.17
N LEU A 209 -3.21 -5.74 -13.34
CA LEU A 209 -4.44 -5.68 -12.58
C LEU A 209 -5.22 -7.00 -12.65
N LEU A 210 -5.48 -7.55 -11.47
CA LEU A 210 -6.18 -8.82 -11.30
C LEU A 210 -7.71 -8.57 -11.33
N GLU A 211 -8.34 -9.04 -12.40
CA GLU A 211 -9.80 -8.91 -12.61
C GLU A 211 -10.57 -10.20 -12.31
N VAL A 212 -9.88 -11.28 -11.95
CA VAL A 212 -10.51 -12.54 -11.57
C VAL A 212 -11.03 -12.50 -10.12
N PRO A 213 -12.12 -13.21 -9.81
CA PRO A 213 -12.62 -13.33 -8.44
C PRO A 213 -11.57 -13.93 -7.49
N ILE A 214 -11.56 -13.41 -6.26
CA ILE A 214 -10.76 -13.90 -5.14
C ILE A 214 -11.70 -14.61 -4.18
N THR A 215 -11.45 -15.90 -3.92
CA THR A 215 -12.25 -16.68 -2.97
C THR A 215 -11.98 -16.19 -1.56
N ILE A 216 -13.00 -15.69 -0.86
CA ILE A 216 -12.85 -15.12 0.48
C ILE A 216 -13.70 -15.82 1.55
N SER A 217 -14.57 -16.76 1.17
CA SER A 217 -15.55 -17.39 2.06
C SER A 217 -14.92 -18.22 3.18
N ASP A 218 -13.72 -18.75 2.96
CA ASP A 218 -12.97 -19.67 3.82
C ASP A 218 -11.84 -19.00 4.62
N VAL A 219 -11.66 -17.67 4.48
CA VAL A 219 -10.64 -16.91 5.22
C VAL A 219 -11.29 -15.87 6.14
N PRO A 220 -10.75 -15.58 7.32
CA PRO A 220 -11.39 -14.67 8.26
C PRO A 220 -11.32 -13.21 7.79
N ILE A 221 -12.20 -12.38 8.37
CA ILE A 221 -11.95 -10.94 8.48
C ILE A 221 -11.00 -10.78 9.66
N LEU A 222 -9.90 -10.05 9.47
CA LEU A 222 -8.96 -9.75 10.53
C LEU A 222 -9.52 -8.61 11.38
N THR A 223 -9.67 -8.85 12.68
CA THR A 223 -10.14 -7.86 13.66
C THR A 223 -9.14 -7.71 14.80
N ASP A 224 -9.26 -6.64 15.58
CA ASP A 224 -8.41 -6.46 16.79
C ASP A 224 -8.50 -7.66 17.74
N ASP A 225 -9.67 -8.31 17.83
CA ASP A 225 -9.90 -9.50 18.66
C ASP A 225 -9.46 -10.82 17.98
N PHE A 226 -9.30 -10.84 16.65
CA PHE A 226 -8.98 -12.05 15.89
C PHE A 226 -8.21 -11.75 14.60
N ALA A 227 -6.88 -11.81 14.69
CA ALA A 227 -5.97 -11.66 13.55
C ALA A 227 -4.83 -12.68 13.60
N PRO A 228 -5.07 -13.98 13.25
CA PRO A 228 -4.06 -15.04 13.32
C PRO A 228 -3.08 -14.97 12.14
N VAL A 229 -2.34 -13.86 12.02
CA VAL A 229 -1.47 -13.54 10.88
C VAL A 229 -0.41 -14.61 10.65
N GLU A 230 0.25 -15.09 11.70
CA GLU A 230 1.30 -16.12 11.60
C GLU A 230 0.74 -17.44 11.06
N SER A 231 -0.40 -17.90 11.60
CA SER A 231 -1.05 -19.14 11.15
C SER A 231 -1.48 -19.05 9.68
N LEU A 232 -1.98 -17.90 9.24
CA LEU A 232 -2.42 -17.67 7.86
C LEU A 232 -1.26 -17.63 6.86
N ARG A 233 -0.03 -17.32 7.31
CA ARG A 233 1.18 -17.37 6.46
C ARG A 233 1.79 -18.78 6.40
N ALA A 234 1.53 -19.61 7.41
CA ALA A 234 2.05 -20.97 7.48
C ALA A 234 1.17 -22.02 6.76
N SER A 235 -0.11 -21.71 6.53
CA SER A 235 -1.10 -22.59 5.89
C SER A 235 -0.98 -22.63 4.36
#